data_AF-A0A968XNZ5-F1
#
_entry.id   AF-A0A968XNZ5-F1
#
_cell.length_a   1.000
_cell.length_b   1.000
_cell.length_c   1.000
_cell.angle_alpha   90.00
_cell.angle_beta   90.00
_cell.angle_gamma   90.00
#
_symmetry.space_group_name_H-M   'P 1'
#
loop_
_entity.id
_entity.type
_entity.pdbx_description
1 polymer ?
#
loop_
_entity_poly.entity_id
_entity_poly.type
_entity_poly.pdbx_seq_one_letter_code
_entity_poly.pdbx_strand_id
1 'polypeptide(L)' 'MSLFDLFATKSAQVTNDLVKRLTFVTIILGVLGVIAGIFGMNLEAKELFEAEGGFWLSLGGMILIAVALTLLAKFKKWI' A
#
# COMPACT_ATOMS: atom_id res chain seq x y z
N MET A 1 -4.63 36.51 -13.75
CA MET A 1 -3.82 35.34 -13.36
C MET A 1 -2.52 35.43 -14.14
N SER A 2 -1.39 35.63 -13.45
CA SER A 2 -0.08 35.80 -14.06
C SER A 2 0.44 34.47 -14.62
N LEU A 3 1.27 34.50 -15.67
CA LEU A 3 1.92 33.30 -16.22
C LEU A 3 2.74 32.57 -15.13
N PHE A 4 3.35 33.33 -14.22
CA PHE A 4 4.05 32.81 -13.05
C PHE A 4 3.13 32.01 -12.12
N ASP A 5 1.91 32.49 -11.87
CA ASP A 5 0.92 31.79 -11.03
C ASP A 5 0.52 30.45 -11.65
N LEU A 6 0.44 30.39 -12.99
CA LEU A 6 0.14 29.16 -13.72
C LEU A 6 1.26 28.13 -13.56
N PHE A 7 2.53 28.55 -13.70
CA PHE A 7 3.67 27.66 -13.48
C PHE A 7 3.75 27.16 -12.03
N ALA A 8 3.55 28.05 -11.06
CA ALA A 8 3.52 27.69 -9.64
C ALA A 8 2.41 26.67 -9.35
N THR A 9 1.20 26.89 -9.87
CA THR A 9 0.06 25.97 -9.72
C THR A 9 0.34 24.61 -10.35
N LYS A 10 0.92 24.57 -11.57
CA LYS A 10 1.27 23.31 -12.24
C LYS A 10 2.33 22.52 -11.45
N SER A 11 3.34 23.20 -10.91
CA SER A 11 4.38 22.57 -10.08
C SER A 11 3.79 21.97 -8.79
N ALA A 12 2.91 22.72 -8.12
CA ALA A 12 2.21 22.25 -6.93
C ALA A 12 1.32 21.02 -7.24
N GLN A 13 0.64 21.02 -8.38
CA GLN A 13 -0.19 19.89 -8.81
C GLN A 13 0.64 18.61 -9.02
N VAL A 14 1.78 18.70 -9.72
CA VAL A 14 2.68 17.56 -9.92
C VAL A 14 3.22 17.04 -8.59
N THR A 15 3.64 17.94 -7.69
CA THR A 15 4.13 17.56 -6.36
C THR A 15 3.06 16.86 -5.55
N ASN A 16 1.82 17.38 -5.55
CA ASN A 16 0.70 16.78 -4.86
C ASN A 16 0.39 15.37 -5.39
N ASP A 17 0.42 15.19 -6.71
CA ASP A 17 0.18 13.88 -7.33
C ASP A 17 1.31 12.88 -7.00
N LEU A 18 2.56 13.34 -6.94
CA LEU A 18 3.69 12.52 -6.50
C LEU A 18 3.52 12.09 -5.04
N VAL A 19 3.28 13.04 -4.13
CA VAL A 19 3.13 12.75 -2.69
C VAL A 19 1.97 11.79 -2.46
N LYS A 20 0.82 11.98 -3.14
CA LYS A 20 -0.30 11.02 -3.06
C LYS A 20 0.10 9.60 -3.46
N ARG A 21 0.85 9.44 -4.55
CA ARG A 21 1.33 8.11 -5.00
C ARG A 21 2.30 7.50 -3.99
N LEU A 22 3.24 8.29 -3.47
CA LEU A 22 4.18 7.85 -2.44
C LEU A 22 3.44 7.42 -1.16
N THR A 23 2.51 8.23 -0.66
CA THR A 23 1.70 7.91 0.52
C THR A 23 0.92 6.61 0.32
N PHE A 24 0.34 6.40 -0.87
CA PHE A 24 -0.38 5.18 -1.16
C PHE A 24 0.52 3.94 -1.13
N VAL A 25 1.71 4.01 -1.76
CA VAL A 25 2.71 2.94 -1.69
C VAL A 25 3.10 2.66 -0.24
N THR A 26 3.34 3.71 0.56
CA THR A 26 3.67 3.58 1.98
C THR A 26 2.55 2.90 2.77
N ILE A 27 1.28 3.20 2.51
CA ILE A 27 0.14 2.55 3.19
C ILE A 27 0.11 1.05 2.86
N ILE A 28 0.28 0.67 1.59
CA ILE A 28 0.36 -0.76 1.21
C ILE A 28 1.51 -1.43 1.95
N LEU A 29 2.71 -0.85 1.89
CA LEU A 29 3.89 -1.42 2.55
C LEU A 29 3.70 -1.52 4.07
N GLY A 30 3.04 -0.55 4.69
CA GLY A 30 2.71 -0.57 6.12
C GLY A 30 1.77 -1.71 6.48
N VAL A 31 0.65 -1.87 5.74
CA VAL A 31 -0.32 -2.94 5.99
C VAL A 31 0.32 -4.32 5.78
N LEU A 32 1.03 -4.51 4.67
CA LEU A 32 1.74 -5.75 4.38
C LEU A 32 2.86 -6.01 5.40
N GLY A 33 3.56 -4.96 5.83
CA GLY A 33 4.62 -5.02 6.83
C GLY A 33 4.11 -5.44 8.21
N VAL A 34 2.93 -4.98 8.62
CA VAL A 34 2.28 -5.45 9.86
C VAL A 34 1.96 -6.94 9.77
N ILE A 35 1.40 -7.39 8.65
CA ILE A 35 1.09 -8.82 8.43
C ILE A 35 2.38 -9.65 8.49
N ALA A 36 3.40 -9.26 7.72
CA ALA A 36 4.70 -9.93 7.72
C ALA A 36 5.38 -9.89 9.10
N GLY A 37 5.24 -8.80 9.84
CA GLY A 37 5.75 -8.63 11.19
C GLY A 37 5.10 -9.62 12.15
N ILE A 38 3.77 -9.71 12.16
CA ILE A 38 3.01 -10.67 12.98
C ILE A 38 3.47 -12.11 12.68
N PHE A 39 3.63 -12.46 11.40
CA PHE A 39 4.09 -13.80 11.01
C PHE A 39 5.59 -14.05 11.28
N GLY A 40 6.42 -13.01 11.29
CA GLY A 40 7.85 -13.09 11.60
C GLY A 40 8.15 -13.09 13.11
N MET A 41 7.16 -12.85 13.97
CA MET A 41 7.32 -12.89 15.42
C MET A 41 7.38 -14.34 15.93
N ASN A 42 8.34 -14.62 16.83
CA ASN A 42 8.70 -15.97 17.31
C ASN A 42 7.68 -16.66 18.23
N LEU A 43 6.43 -16.19 18.31
CA LEU A 43 5.42 -16.66 19.27
C LEU A 43 4.13 -16.98 18.51
N GLU A 44 3.71 -18.25 18.55
CA GLU A 44 2.37 -18.76 18.20
C GLU A 44 1.93 -18.72 16.71
N ALA A 45 2.36 -17.75 15.89
CA ALA A 45 2.02 -17.72 14.46
C ALA A 45 2.74 -18.80 13.62
N LYS A 46 3.79 -19.40 14.18
CA LYS A 46 4.58 -20.47 13.54
C LYS A 46 3.73 -21.73 13.32
N GLU A 47 2.81 -22.07 14.22
CA GLU A 47 1.91 -23.22 14.06
C GLU A 47 0.90 -23.01 12.91
N LEU A 48 0.41 -21.77 12.72
CA LEU A 48 -0.43 -21.40 11.56
C LEU A 48 0.33 -21.48 10.23
N PHE A 49 1.65 -21.36 10.27
CA PHE A 49 2.54 -21.38 9.10
C PHE A 49 3.10 -22.77 8.78
N GLU A 50 3.34 -23.58 9.81
CA GLU A 50 3.77 -24.97 9.70
C GLU A 50 2.63 -25.91 9.28
N ALA A 51 1.37 -25.47 9.40
CA ALA A 51 0.25 -26.12 8.72
C ALA A 51 0.49 -26.14 7.20
N GLU A 52 0.25 -27.28 6.55
CA GLU A 52 0.43 -27.44 5.10
C GLU A 52 -0.26 -26.30 4.33
N GLY A 53 0.54 -25.43 3.71
CA GLY A 53 0.05 -24.32 2.89
C GLY A 53 -0.21 -22.99 3.60
N GLY A 54 0.05 -22.86 4.91
CA GLY A 54 -0.13 -21.61 5.66
C GLY A 54 0.64 -20.42 5.08
N PHE A 55 1.88 -20.66 4.63
CA PHE A 55 2.68 -19.67 3.91
C PHE A 55 2.00 -19.17 2.63
N TRP A 56 1.50 -20.08 1.79
CA TRP A 56 0.87 -19.75 0.51
C TRP A 56 -0.47 -19.02 0.69
N LEU A 57 -1.25 -19.41 1.69
CA LEU A 57 -2.49 -18.72 2.08
C LEU A 57 -2.21 -17.30 2.57
N SER A 58 -1.19 -17.12 3.43
CA SER A 58 -0.78 -15.80 3.91
C SER A 58 -0.30 -14.90 2.77
N LEU A 59 0.58 -15.43 1.90
CA LEU A 59 1.08 -14.71 0.73
C LEU A 59 -0.07 -14.34 -0.23
N GLY A 60 -0.99 -15.27 -0.49
CA GLY A 60 -2.19 -15.03 -1.28
C GLY A 60 -3.06 -13.92 -0.68
N GLY A 61 -3.28 -13.95 0.64
CA GLY A 61 -4.02 -12.92 1.37
C GLY A 61 -3.38 -11.55 1.29
N MET A 62 -2.05 -11.47 1.44
CA MET A 62 -1.28 -10.23 1.29
C MET A 62 -1.42 -9.63 -0.11
N ILE A 63 -1.30 -10.46 -1.16
CA ILE A 63 -1.51 -10.02 -2.55
C ILE A 63 -2.94 -9.53 -2.75
N LEU A 64 -3.93 -10.24 -2.22
CA LEU A 64 -5.35 -9.89 -2.34
C LEU A 64 -5.64 -8.55 -1.66
N ILE A 65 -5.09 -8.30 -0.48
CA ILE A 65 -5.19 -7.01 0.22
C ILE A 65 -4.54 -5.88 -0.60
N ALA A 66 -3.34 -6.09 -1.15
CA ALA A 66 -2.67 -5.10 -1.98
C ALA A 66 -3.49 -4.74 -3.24
N VAL A 67 -4.06 -5.75 -3.90
CA VAL A 67 -4.96 -5.56 -5.05
C VAL A 67 -6.23 -4.83 -4.64
N ALA A 68 -6.88 -5.23 -3.54
CA ALA A 68 -8.09 -4.59 -3.04
C ALA A 68 -7.86 -3.10 -2.71
N LEU A 69 -6.76 -2.76 -2.01
CA LEU A 69 -6.39 -1.38 -1.73
C LEU A 69 -6.12 -0.57 -3.01
N THR A 70 -5.46 -1.18 -4.00
CA THR A 70 -5.19 -0.56 -5.30
C THR A 70 -6.47 -0.30 -6.09
N LEU A 71 -7.40 -1.26 -6.11
CA LEU A 71 -8.69 -1.09 -6.74
C LEU A 71 -9.50 0.00 -6.04
N LEU A 72 -9.57 -0.01 -4.70
CA LEU A 72 -10.25 1.02 -3.91
C LEU A 72 -9.68 2.42 -4.19
N ALA A 73 -8.36 2.57 -4.24
CA ALA A 73 -7.71 3.84 -4.56
C ALA A 73 -8.06 4.34 -5.97
N LYS A 74 -8.07 3.45 -6.97
CA LYS A 74 -8.51 3.76 -8.34
C LYS A 74 -9.99 4.15 -8.40
N PHE A 75 -10.88 3.41 -7.74
CA PHE A 75 -12.31 3.72 -7.71
C PHE A 75 -12.59 5.08 -7.07
N LYS A 76 -11.83 5.43 -6.04
CA LYS A 76 -11.95 6.73 -5.36
C LYS A 76 -11.20 7.87 -6.09
N LYS A 77 -10.57 7.59 -7.24
CA LYS A 77 -9.72 8.53 -8.01
C LYS A 77 -8.63 9.18 -7.16
N TRP A 78 -8.14 8.46 -6.16
CA TRP A 78 -7.01 8.90 -5.34
C TRP A 78 -5.68 8.79 -6.09
N ILE A 79 -5.61 7.81 -7.01
CA ILE A 79 -4.57 7.56 -8.00
C ILE A 79 -5.26 7.35 -9.34
#